data_AF-A0A4C1SH92-F1
#
_entry.id   AF-A0A4C1SH92-F1
#
_cell.length_a   1.000
_cell.length_b   1.000
_cell.length_c   1.000
_cell.angle_alpha   90.00
_cell.angle_beta   90.00
_cell.angle_gamma   90.00
#
_symmetry.space_group_name_H-M   'P 1'
#
loop_
_entity.id
_entity.type
_entity.pdbx_description
1 polymer ?
#
loop_
_entity_poly.entity_id
_entity_poly.type
_entity_poly.pdbx_seq_one_letter_code
_entity_poly.pdbx_strand_id
1 'polypeptide(L)'
;MGYARTPVELPCNFLKKNQGIKWQRLNEHVCPPKKEIPPVPHFPHLLAKTHAKDTKKQVITKEKEDLLCPRTKYFKDHKHRANFVEINIDVMKNLKPKNPLPRYVDTPKGDRHNLLGSGLMPQYICSKKFARIPVYLKARKEFLKQIKAQCEKSRLEVENVCGPGDSYSGVKN
;
A
#
# COMPACT_ATOMS: atom_id res chain seq x y z
N MET A 1 0.74 41.47 17.92
CA MET A 1 1.07 40.73 16.68
C MET A 1 2.23 41.46 16.00
N GLY A 2 3.47 41.06 16.28
CA GLY A 2 4.65 41.71 15.72
C GLY A 2 5.10 41.03 14.43
N TYR A 3 5.29 41.79 13.36
CA TYR A 3 5.88 41.27 12.12
C TYR A 3 7.39 41.21 12.25
N ALA A 4 8.00 40.08 11.85
CA ALA A 4 9.44 39.95 11.76
C ALA A 4 9.97 40.87 10.66
N ARG A 5 10.90 41.78 10.99
CA ARG A 5 11.67 42.54 10.00
C ARG A 5 12.67 41.62 9.35
N THR A 6 12.35 41.09 8.18
CA THR A 6 13.37 40.54 7.28
C THR A 6 13.91 41.67 6.39
N PRO A 7 15.24 41.86 6.30
CA PRO A 7 15.80 42.80 5.34
C PRO A 7 15.45 42.31 3.93
N VAL A 8 14.64 43.09 3.21
CA VAL A 8 14.26 42.79 1.83
C VAL A 8 15.39 43.25 0.93
N GLU A 9 16.18 42.31 0.41
CA GLU A 9 17.17 42.63 -0.62
C GLU A 9 16.48 43.00 -1.95
N LEU A 10 17.12 43.89 -2.72
CA LEU A 10 16.62 44.30 -4.03
C LEU A 10 16.46 43.09 -4.97
N PRO A 11 15.38 43.00 -5.77
CA PRO A 11 15.04 41.82 -6.56
C PRO A 11 16.17 41.33 -7.49
N CYS A 12 17.01 42.26 -7.93
CA CYS A 12 18.13 42.01 -8.84
C CYS A 12 19.26 41.16 -8.23
N ASN A 13 19.35 41.06 -6.90
CA ASN A 13 20.37 40.26 -6.22
C ASN A 13 19.99 38.78 -6.15
N PHE A 14 18.69 38.44 -6.13
CA PHE A 14 18.21 37.07 -6.00
C PHE A 14 18.53 36.19 -7.22
N LEU A 15 18.64 36.82 -8.40
CA LEU A 15 18.92 36.16 -9.68
C LEU A 15 20.41 36.04 -10.01
N LYS A 16 21.31 36.65 -9.20
CA LYS A 16 22.75 36.53 -9.40
C LYS A 16 23.25 35.20 -8.85
N LYS A 17 24.02 34.47 -9.67
CA LYS A 17 24.63 33.18 -9.31
C LYS A 17 25.45 33.35 -8.02
N ASN A 18 25.14 32.55 -6.99
CA ASN A 18 25.75 32.59 -5.65
C ASN A 18 25.35 33.78 -4.74
N GLN A 19 24.36 34.60 -5.11
CA GLN A 19 23.86 35.72 -4.28
C GLN A 19 22.47 35.50 -3.66
N GLY A 20 21.84 34.33 -3.87
CA GLY A 20 20.62 33.94 -3.13
C GLY A 20 20.91 33.62 -1.66
N ILE A 21 19.84 33.44 -0.87
CA ILE A 21 19.90 33.02 0.54
C ILE A 21 20.76 31.76 0.65
N LYS A 22 22.00 31.92 1.10
CA LYS A 22 22.88 30.80 1.40
C LYS A 22 22.36 30.20 2.70
N TRP A 23 21.74 29.03 2.60
CA TRP A 23 21.48 28.19 3.76
C TRP A 23 22.82 27.67 4.29
N GLN A 24 23.62 28.55 4.87
CA GLN A 24 24.73 28.16 5.70
C GLN A 24 24.09 27.65 6.98
N ARG A 25 24.21 26.34 7.24
CA ARG A 25 24.00 25.84 8.59
C ARG A 25 25.08 26.50 9.44
N LEU A 26 24.72 27.56 10.15
CA LEU A 26 25.59 28.10 11.17
C LEU A 26 25.88 26.94 12.12
N ASN A 27 27.16 26.62 12.29
CA ASN A 27 27.62 25.48 13.08
C ASN A 27 27.51 25.82 14.58
N GLU A 28 26.37 26.37 14.98
CA GLU A 28 26.04 26.87 16.32
C GLU A 28 25.57 25.74 17.24
N HIS A 29 25.27 24.56 16.68
CA HIS A 29 24.99 23.38 17.49
C HIS A 29 26.31 22.87 18.10
N VAL A 30 26.55 23.21 19.35
CA VAL A 30 27.52 22.49 20.17
C VAL A 30 26.79 21.30 20.76
N CYS A 31 27.07 20.09 20.26
CA CYS A 31 26.54 18.87 20.87
C CYS A 31 26.97 18.84 22.34
N PRO A 32 26.04 18.61 23.30
CA PRO A 32 26.41 18.50 24.70
C PRO A 32 27.45 17.39 24.89
N PRO A 33 28.45 17.60 25.75
CA PRO A 33 29.48 16.59 26.00
C PRO A 33 28.83 15.29 26.49
N LYS A 34 29.33 14.14 26.02
CA LYS A 34 28.77 12.78 26.19
C LYS A 34 28.48 12.33 27.63
N LYS A 35 28.77 13.15 28.65
CA LYS A 35 28.67 12.80 30.07
C LYS A 35 27.22 12.65 30.56
N GLU A 36 26.25 13.27 29.89
CA GLU A 36 24.84 13.27 30.32
C GLU A 36 23.90 12.45 29.42
N ILE A 37 24.43 11.81 28.37
CA ILE A 37 23.60 11.02 27.47
C ILE A 37 23.45 9.62 28.08
N PRO A 38 22.23 9.18 28.45
CA PRO A 38 22.03 7.84 28.98
C PRO A 38 22.43 6.82 27.91
N PRO A 39 23.06 5.69 28.31
CA PRO A 39 23.45 4.67 27.36
C PRO A 39 22.22 4.17 26.59
N VAL A 40 22.35 4.05 25.28
CA VAL A 40 21.28 3.50 24.43
C VAL A 40 20.88 2.14 24.99
N PRO A 41 19.60 1.93 25.33
CA PRO A 41 19.15 0.70 25.99
C PRO A 41 19.47 -0.51 25.11
N HIS A 42 20.21 -1.46 25.68
CA HIS A 42 20.58 -2.69 24.98
C HIS A 42 19.43 -3.70 25.13
N PHE A 43 18.69 -3.93 24.06
CA PHE A 43 17.64 -4.95 24.05
C PHE A 43 18.28 -6.35 24.02
N PRO A 44 18.10 -7.20 25.05
CA PRO A 44 18.64 -8.54 25.04
C PRO A 44 17.93 -9.37 23.97
N HIS A 45 18.70 -9.99 23.07
CA HIS A 45 18.16 -10.98 22.16
C HIS A 45 17.64 -12.17 22.98
N LEU A 46 16.32 -12.42 22.89
CA LEU A 46 15.67 -13.53 23.58
C LEU A 46 16.36 -14.85 23.20
N LEU A 47 17.01 -15.47 24.19
CA LEU A 47 17.57 -16.81 24.06
C LEU A 47 16.42 -17.80 23.88
N ALA A 48 16.21 -18.25 22.64
CA ALA A 48 15.25 -19.28 22.31
C ALA A 48 15.66 -20.61 22.99
N LYS A 49 14.74 -21.17 23.78
CA LYS A 49 14.91 -22.44 24.50
C LYS A 49 15.24 -23.56 23.51
N THR A 50 16.37 -24.23 23.73
CA THR A 50 16.72 -25.47 23.02
C THR A 50 15.94 -26.64 23.63
N HIS A 51 15.03 -27.22 22.88
CA HIS A 51 14.62 -28.61 23.10
C HIS A 51 15.33 -29.52 22.09
N ALA A 52 15.80 -30.65 22.62
CA ALA A 52 16.61 -31.69 22.02
C ALA A 52 16.21 -32.05 20.57
N LYS A 53 17.25 -32.20 19.72
CA LYS A 53 17.32 -33.14 18.59
C LYS A 53 18.75 -33.11 18.04
N ASP A 54 19.58 -33.92 18.67
CA ASP A 54 20.90 -34.28 18.19
C ASP A 54 20.74 -35.11 16.92
N THR A 55 21.22 -34.56 15.80
CA THR A 55 21.63 -35.19 14.51
C THR A 55 21.44 -34.27 13.29
N LYS A 56 20.70 -33.16 13.39
CA LYS A 56 20.51 -32.21 12.26
C LYS A 56 21.43 -30.96 12.29
N LYS A 57 22.36 -30.87 13.26
CA LYS A 57 23.19 -29.67 13.47
C LYS A 57 24.31 -29.47 12.44
N GLN A 58 24.79 -30.52 11.76
CA GLN A 58 25.96 -30.37 10.88
C GLN A 58 25.63 -29.90 9.45
N VAL A 59 24.39 -30.05 9.00
CA VAL A 59 23.97 -29.60 7.66
C VAL A 59 23.47 -28.15 7.71
N ILE A 60 22.79 -27.75 8.79
CA ILE A 60 22.18 -26.41 8.92
C ILE A 60 23.22 -25.31 9.22
N THR A 61 24.39 -25.64 9.80
CA THR A 61 25.44 -24.64 10.06
C THR A 61 26.10 -24.13 8.78
N LYS A 62 26.29 -24.99 7.77
CA LYS A 62 26.83 -24.59 6.46
C LYS A 62 25.86 -23.71 5.67
N GLU A 63 24.56 -23.99 5.75
CA GLU A 63 23.53 -23.19 5.06
C GLU A 63 23.28 -21.81 5.69
N LYS A 64 23.60 -21.62 6.99
CA LYS A 64 23.41 -20.34 7.68
C LYS A 64 24.59 -19.38 7.58
N GLU A 65 25.82 -19.87 7.43
CA GLU A 65 26.98 -19.02 7.13
C GLU A 65 26.94 -18.47 5.69
N ASP A 66 26.30 -19.20 4.78
CA ASP A 66 26.04 -18.77 3.39
C ASP A 66 24.94 -17.69 3.27
N LEU A 67 24.23 -17.35 4.36
CA LEU A 67 23.12 -16.38 4.38
C LEU A 67 23.47 -15.04 5.04
N LEU A 68 24.68 -14.85 5.57
CA LEU A 68 25.09 -13.61 6.25
C LEU A 68 25.86 -12.61 5.36
N CYS A 69 26.33 -13.04 4.19
CA CYS A 69 26.94 -12.16 3.20
C CYS A 69 26.52 -12.60 1.80
N PRO A 70 26.11 -11.70 0.90
CA PRO A 70 25.81 -12.07 -0.49
C PRO A 70 27.06 -12.68 -1.13
N ARG A 71 27.05 -14.01 -1.16
CA ARG A 71 27.86 -14.98 -1.90
C ARG A 71 28.99 -14.37 -2.75
N THR A 72 30.16 -14.34 -2.12
CA THR A 72 31.50 -14.52 -2.73
C THR A 72 31.91 -13.58 -3.87
N LYS A 73 32.14 -12.30 -3.55
CA LYS A 73 33.17 -11.48 -4.20
C LYS A 73 33.93 -10.68 -3.15
N TYR A 74 34.90 -11.34 -2.53
CA TYR A 74 35.79 -10.71 -1.58
C TYR A 74 36.96 -10.06 -2.33
N PHE A 75 37.47 -8.94 -1.82
CA PHE A 75 38.81 -8.50 -2.23
C PHE A 75 39.80 -9.62 -1.93
N LYS A 76 40.79 -9.82 -2.81
CA LYS A 76 41.80 -10.90 -2.67
C LYS A 76 42.43 -10.93 -1.28
N ASP A 77 42.52 -9.77 -0.63
CA ASP A 77 43.20 -9.58 0.65
C ASP A 77 42.27 -9.59 1.88
N HIS A 78 40.94 -9.54 1.73
CA HIS A 78 39.99 -9.37 2.86
C HIS A 78 38.78 -10.31 2.75
N LYS A 79 38.85 -11.46 3.44
CA LYS A 79 37.85 -12.55 3.43
C LYS A 79 36.49 -12.20 4.06
N HIS A 80 36.37 -11.05 4.74
CA HIS A 80 35.15 -10.66 5.48
C HIS A 80 34.50 -9.36 4.98
N ARG A 81 35.00 -8.77 3.89
CA ARG A 81 34.46 -7.51 3.34
C ARG A 81 33.94 -7.72 1.92
N ALA A 82 32.63 -7.55 1.73
CA ALA A 82 32.01 -7.64 0.42
C ALA A 82 32.51 -6.54 -0.53
N ASN A 83 32.85 -6.90 -1.77
CA ASN A 83 33.18 -5.92 -2.80
C ASN A 83 31.89 -5.42 -3.49
N PHE A 84 31.29 -4.36 -2.93
CA PHE A 84 30.08 -3.77 -3.48
C PHE A 84 30.24 -3.23 -4.91
N VAL A 85 31.46 -2.87 -5.33
CA VAL A 85 31.70 -2.39 -6.71
C VAL A 85 31.48 -3.51 -7.71
N GLU A 86 32.12 -4.66 -7.49
CA GLU A 86 31.96 -5.83 -8.36
C GLU A 86 30.55 -6.43 -8.30
N ILE A 87 29.93 -6.43 -7.11
CA ILE A 87 28.54 -6.87 -6.94
C ILE A 87 27.60 -5.96 -7.72
N ASN A 88 27.77 -4.64 -7.64
CA ASN A 88 26.94 -3.70 -8.37
C ASN A 88 27.13 -3.84 -9.89
N ILE A 89 28.37 -4.04 -10.35
CA ILE A 89 28.65 -4.29 -11.78
C ILE A 89 27.92 -5.54 -12.25
N ASP A 90 27.98 -6.64 -11.50
CA ASP A 90 27.31 -7.88 -11.85
C ASP A 90 25.79 -7.75 -11.83
N VAL A 91 25.25 -7.10 -10.79
CA VAL A 91 23.81 -6.82 -10.71
C VAL A 91 23.36 -6.03 -11.93
N MET A 92 24.10 -4.98 -12.33
CA MET A 92 23.75 -4.16 -13.49
C MET A 92 23.90 -4.92 -14.82
N LYS A 93 24.96 -5.73 -14.98
CA LYS A 93 25.16 -6.56 -16.18
C LYS A 93 24.06 -7.62 -16.34
N ASN A 94 23.61 -8.20 -15.24
CA ASN A 94 22.61 -9.26 -15.22
C ASN A 94 21.16 -8.74 -15.14
N LEU A 95 20.97 -7.44 -14.90
CA LEU A 95 19.65 -6.85 -14.83
C LEU A 95 19.02 -6.84 -16.22
N LYS A 96 17.87 -7.52 -16.35
CA LYS A 96 17.10 -7.47 -17.60
C LYS A 96 16.50 -6.07 -17.77
N PRO A 97 16.62 -5.46 -18.98
CA PRO A 97 15.99 -4.17 -19.24
C PRO A 97 14.47 -4.30 -19.09
N LYS A 98 13.82 -3.25 -18.58
CA LYS A 98 12.36 -3.18 -18.55
C LYS A 98 11.86 -2.98 -19.97
N ASN A 99 10.88 -3.79 -20.38
CA ASN A 99 10.19 -3.57 -21.65
C ASN A 99 9.53 -2.17 -21.63
N PRO A 100 9.61 -1.40 -22.73
CA PRO A 100 8.96 -0.10 -22.79
C PRO A 100 7.45 -0.26 -22.69
N LEU A 101 6.79 0.71 -22.06
CA LEU A 101 5.33 0.74 -22.01
C LEU A 101 4.77 0.91 -23.45
N PRO A 102 3.65 0.23 -23.77
CA PRO A 102 3.00 0.42 -25.06
C PRO A 102 2.49 1.86 -25.16
N ARG A 103 2.81 2.53 -26.26
CA ARG A 103 2.45 3.91 -26.56
C ARG A 103 1.80 4.00 -27.93
N TYR A 104 0.84 4.90 -28.08
CA TYR A 104 0.33 5.29 -29.38
C TYR A 104 0.86 6.68 -29.74
N VAL A 105 0.85 6.94 -31.04
CA VAL A 105 1.33 8.20 -31.60
C VAL A 105 0.20 8.75 -32.45
N ASP A 106 -0.28 9.94 -32.13
CA ASP A 106 -1.43 10.54 -32.82
C ASP A 106 -1.07 11.06 -34.21
N THR A 107 0.14 11.58 -34.38
CA THR A 107 0.60 12.13 -35.66
C THR A 107 2.03 11.66 -35.99
N PRO A 108 2.43 11.60 -37.28
CA PRO A 108 3.73 11.02 -37.67
C PRO A 108 4.97 11.63 -36.99
N LYS A 109 4.87 12.88 -36.51
CA LYS A 109 5.93 13.59 -35.77
C LYS A 109 5.51 14.06 -34.37
N GLY A 110 4.28 13.79 -33.93
CA GLY A 110 3.73 14.44 -32.74
C GLY A 110 3.85 13.64 -31.46
N ASP A 111 2.96 13.99 -30.54
CA ASP A 111 3.00 13.58 -29.16
C ASP A 111 2.76 12.08 -28.98
N ARG A 112 3.48 11.52 -28.00
CA ARG A 112 3.41 10.10 -27.66
C ARG A 112 2.66 9.97 -26.35
N HIS A 113 1.58 9.21 -26.38
CA HIS A 113 0.74 8.97 -25.22
C HIS A 113 0.79 7.49 -24.82
N ASN A 114 0.62 7.20 -23.53
CA ASN A 114 0.59 5.83 -23.05
C ASN A 114 -0.71 5.16 -23.52
N LEU A 115 -0.59 3.97 -24.12
CA LEU A 115 -1.76 3.23 -24.59
C LEU A 115 -2.61 2.76 -23.41
N LEU A 116 -1.95 2.31 -22.34
CA LEU A 116 -2.62 1.94 -21.09
C LEU A 116 -3.13 3.21 -20.37
N GLY A 117 -4.44 3.28 -20.15
CA GLY A 117 -5.12 4.37 -19.43
C GLY A 117 -5.70 5.45 -20.34
N SER A 118 -5.36 5.44 -21.64
CA SER A 118 -5.89 6.39 -22.63
C SER A 118 -7.35 6.17 -23.03
N GLY A 119 -7.93 5.01 -22.69
CA GLY A 119 -9.27 4.63 -23.14
C GLY A 119 -9.32 4.08 -24.59
N LEU A 120 -8.23 4.15 -25.36
CA LEU A 120 -8.16 3.60 -26.72
C LEU A 120 -8.15 2.06 -26.76
N MET A 121 -7.70 1.43 -25.67
CA MET A 121 -7.69 -0.03 -25.53
C MET A 121 -8.59 -0.43 -24.36
N PRO A 122 -9.54 -1.37 -24.55
CA PRO A 122 -10.36 -1.86 -23.46
C PRO A 122 -9.48 -2.50 -22.40
N GLN A 123 -9.54 -1.96 -21.18
CA GLN A 123 -8.82 -2.49 -20.04
C GLN A 123 -9.71 -3.43 -19.24
N TYR A 124 -9.55 -4.73 -19.48
CA TYR A 124 -10.19 -5.74 -18.65
C TYR A 124 -9.47 -5.79 -17.30
N ILE A 125 -10.19 -5.42 -16.25
CA ILE A 125 -9.66 -5.43 -14.89
C ILE A 125 -9.94 -6.80 -14.28
N CYS A 126 -8.93 -7.65 -14.15
CA CYS A 126 -8.97 -8.90 -13.38
C CYS A 126 -8.98 -8.61 -11.86
N SER A 127 -9.90 -7.77 -11.39
CA SER A 127 -10.06 -7.42 -9.99
C SER A 127 -10.91 -8.47 -9.28
N LYS A 128 -10.58 -8.78 -8.03
CA LYS A 128 -11.45 -9.61 -7.16
C LYS A 128 -12.85 -9.02 -6.97
N LYS A 129 -13.02 -7.71 -7.23
CA LYS A 129 -14.31 -7.00 -7.19
C LYS A 129 -15.07 -7.05 -8.52
N PHE A 130 -14.41 -7.45 -9.61
CA PHE A 130 -15.06 -7.66 -10.89
C PHE A 130 -16.12 -8.76 -10.76
N ALA A 131 -17.25 -8.60 -11.46
CA ALA A 131 -18.42 -9.48 -11.35
C ALA A 131 -19.04 -9.64 -9.94
N ARG A 132 -18.63 -8.83 -8.94
CA ARG A 132 -19.35 -8.76 -7.67
C ARG A 132 -20.64 -7.98 -7.88
N ILE A 133 -21.75 -8.56 -7.41
CA ILE A 133 -23.05 -7.91 -7.42
C ILE A 133 -22.96 -6.61 -6.59
N PRO A 134 -23.30 -5.45 -7.18
CA PRO A 134 -23.38 -4.20 -6.45
C PRO A 134 -24.26 -4.29 -5.19
N VAL A 135 -23.83 -3.63 -4.11
CA VAL A 135 -24.49 -3.71 -2.79
C VAL A 135 -25.97 -3.33 -2.87
N TYR A 136 -26.31 -2.31 -3.67
CA TYR A 136 -27.68 -1.83 -3.81
C TYR A 136 -28.65 -2.89 -4.36
N LEU A 137 -28.18 -3.83 -5.19
CA LEU A 137 -29.04 -4.90 -5.71
C LEU A 137 -29.44 -5.90 -4.61
N LYS A 138 -28.58 -6.11 -3.61
CA LYS A 138 -28.91 -6.94 -2.44
C LYS A 138 -29.95 -6.24 -1.57
N ALA A 139 -29.70 -4.98 -1.22
CA ALA A 139 -30.63 -4.15 -0.47
C ALA A 139 -32.01 -4.06 -1.15
N ARG A 140 -32.04 -3.95 -2.49
CA ARG A 140 -33.30 -3.93 -3.25
C ARG A 140 -34.07 -5.24 -3.15
N LYS A 141 -33.39 -6.39 -3.20
CA LYS A 141 -34.04 -7.70 -3.05
C LYS A 141 -34.65 -7.87 -1.65
N GLU A 142 -33.94 -7.43 -0.61
CA GLU A 142 -34.42 -7.46 0.77
C GLU A 142 -35.64 -6.55 0.95
N PHE A 143 -35.60 -5.33 0.41
CA PHE A 143 -36.72 -4.41 0.43
C PHE A 143 -37.97 -4.98 -0.26
N LEU A 144 -37.81 -5.57 -1.45
CA LEU A 144 -38.92 -6.23 -2.15
C LEU A 144 -39.47 -7.42 -1.37
N LYS A 145 -38.62 -8.16 -0.64
CA LYS A 145 -39.06 -9.25 0.23
C LYS A 145 -39.90 -8.74 1.40
N GLN A 146 -39.50 -7.63 2.01
CA GLN A 146 -40.26 -6.97 3.08
C GLN A 146 -41.62 -6.49 2.59
N ILE A 147 -41.67 -5.80 1.45
CA ILE A 147 -42.94 -5.35 0.84
C ILE A 147 -43.85 -6.53 0.56
N LYS A 148 -43.33 -7.60 -0.07
CA LYS A 148 -44.13 -8.79 -0.38
C LYS A 148 -44.72 -9.43 0.88
N ALA A 149 -43.91 -9.56 1.94
CA ALA A 149 -44.37 -10.09 3.21
C ALA A 149 -45.44 -9.20 3.87
N GLN A 150 -45.30 -7.88 3.75
CA GLN A 150 -46.31 -6.95 4.26
C GLN A 150 -47.62 -7.06 3.46
N CYS A 151 -47.55 -7.11 2.12
CA CYS A 151 -48.71 -7.32 1.27
C CYS A 151 -49.43 -8.65 1.59
N GLU A 152 -48.69 -9.73 1.84
CA GLU A 152 -49.25 -11.03 2.20
C GLU A 152 -49.93 -11.01 3.57
N LYS A 153 -49.33 -10.36 4.57
CA LYS A 153 -49.96 -10.15 5.89
C LYS A 153 -51.24 -9.33 5.79
N SER A 154 -51.20 -8.20 5.11
CA SER A 154 -52.40 -7.37 4.90
C SER A 154 -53.50 -8.12 4.16
N ARG A 155 -53.14 -8.98 3.21
CA ARG A 155 -54.10 -9.85 2.52
C ARG A 155 -54.75 -10.85 3.48
N LEU A 156 -53.98 -11.54 4.32
CA LEU A 156 -54.50 -12.47 5.32
C LEU A 156 -55.37 -11.75 6.37
N GLU A 157 -54.97 -10.55 6.81
CA GLU A 157 -55.76 -9.73 7.72
C GLU A 157 -57.14 -9.39 7.12
N VAL A 158 -57.19 -9.00 5.85
CA VAL A 158 -58.45 -8.75 5.13
C VAL A 158 -59.29 -10.02 5.01
N GLU A 159 -58.68 -11.16 4.65
CA GLU A 159 -59.37 -12.46 4.56
C GLU A 159 -59.96 -12.89 5.91
N ASN A 160 -59.27 -12.61 7.03
CA ASN A 160 -59.75 -12.93 8.38
C ASN A 160 -60.85 -11.97 8.87
N VAL A 161 -60.78 -10.68 8.51
CA VAL A 161 -61.81 -9.68 8.88
C VAL A 161 -63.09 -9.87 8.08
N CYS A 162 -62.98 -10.23 6.81
CA CYS A 162 -64.11 -10.50 5.92
C CYS A 162 -64.51 -11.98 5.92
N GLY A 163 -64.44 -12.66 7.07
CA GLY A 163 -64.88 -14.06 7.19
C GLY A 163 -66.27 -14.30 6.58
N PRO A 164 -66.58 -15.52 6.11
CA PRO A 164 -67.85 -15.82 5.46
C PRO A 164 -68.98 -15.43 6.42
N GLY A 165 -69.70 -14.35 6.10
CA GLY A 165 -70.71 -13.79 6.97
C GLY A 165 -71.67 -14.87 7.44
N ASP A 166 -71.83 -14.95 8.75
CA ASP A 166 -72.79 -15.82 9.41
C ASP A 166 -74.14 -15.70 8.70
N SER A 167 -74.63 -16.83 8.21
CA SER A 167 -75.98 -17.00 7.71
C SER A 167 -76.98 -16.39 8.70
N TYR A 168 -77.66 -15.30 8.30
CA TYR A 168 -78.80 -14.76 9.03
C TYR A 168 -79.88 -15.84 9.14
N SER A 169 -80.01 -16.46 10.31
CA SER A 169 -81.11 -17.36 10.66
C SER A 169 -82.16 -16.60 11.46
N GLY A 170 -83.13 -16.01 10.75
CA GLY A 170 -84.35 -15.43 11.34
C GLY A 170 -85.27 -14.98 10.21
N VAL A 171 -86.57 -15.26 10.17
CA VAL A 171 -87.54 -15.70 11.18
C VAL A 171 -88.58 -16.55 10.43
N LYS A 172 -88.94 -17.73 10.94
CA LYS A 172 -90.12 -18.47 10.46
C LYS A 172 -91.34 -17.89 11.17
N ASN A 173 -92.21 -17.20 10.42
CA ASN A 173 -93.60 -16.94 10.80
C ASN A 173 -94.49 -18.03 10.20
#